data_AF-A0A3S1MAV3-F1
#
_entry.id   AF-A0A3S1MAV3-F1
#
_cell.length_a   1.000
_cell.length_b   1.000
_cell.length_c   1.000
_cell.angle_alpha   90.00
_cell.angle_beta   90.00
_cell.angle_gamma   90.00
#
_symmetry.space_group_name_H-M   'P 1'
#
loop_
_entity.id
_entity.type
_entity.pdbx_description
1 polymer ?
#
loop_
_entity_poly.entity_id
_entity_poly.type
_entity_poly.pdbx_seq_one_letter_code
_entity_poly.pdbx_strand_id
1 'polypeptide(L)'
;PYSCGAPAPYEMRDRFNFASGEKVMELIAKNIRPRDIITRKALENAATVVSATGGSTNAALHLPAIAHEAGIKFDLFDVAAIFEKTPYIADLKPGGKYVAKDMFEAGGIPLLMKTLLDHGYLHGDCMTVTGRTLAENMQHVA
;
A
#
# COMPACT_ATOMS: atom_id res chain seq x y z
N PRO A 1 -7.48 5.10 0.40
CA PRO A 1 -7.60 3.86 1.23
C PRO A 1 -8.67 2.92 0.66
N TYR A 2 -8.62 1.61 0.94
CA TYR A 2 -9.60 0.56 0.57
C TYR A 2 -9.76 0.18 -0.92
N SER A 3 -9.29 0.99 -1.87
CA SER A 3 -9.50 0.79 -3.32
C SER A 3 -8.98 -0.55 -3.88
N CYS A 4 -7.99 -1.16 -3.25
CA CYS A 4 -7.39 -2.42 -3.68
C CYS A 4 -8.12 -3.69 -3.20
N GLY A 5 -8.98 -3.58 -2.18
CA GLY A 5 -9.58 -4.75 -1.53
C GLY A 5 -11.04 -5.04 -1.95
N ALA A 6 -11.79 -4.02 -2.33
CA ALA A 6 -13.21 -4.17 -2.64
C ALA A 6 -13.44 -5.15 -3.81
N PRO A 7 -14.25 -6.22 -3.65
CA PRO A 7 -14.55 -7.16 -4.72
C PRO A 7 -15.08 -6.46 -5.98
N ALA A 8 -14.65 -6.95 -7.15
CA ALA A 8 -15.01 -6.38 -8.45
C ALA A 8 -16.51 -6.11 -8.66
N PRO A 9 -17.45 -7.00 -8.28
CA PRO A 9 -18.88 -6.76 -8.51
C PRO A 9 -19.53 -5.80 -7.49
N TYR A 10 -18.80 -5.28 -6.50
CA TYR A 10 -19.41 -4.42 -5.48
C TYR A 10 -19.53 -2.98 -6.00
N GLU A 11 -20.74 -2.43 -5.98
CA GLU A 11 -21.04 -1.04 -6.40
C GLU A 11 -20.22 0.02 -5.66
N MET A 12 -19.73 -0.29 -4.45
CA MET A 12 -18.83 0.59 -3.72
C MET A 12 -17.55 0.94 -4.49
N ARG A 13 -17.12 0.09 -5.45
CA ARG A 13 -15.99 0.42 -6.33
C ARG A 13 -16.24 1.67 -7.16
N ASP A 14 -17.48 1.94 -7.54
CA ASP A 14 -17.82 3.13 -8.32
C ASP A 14 -17.60 4.40 -7.51
N ARG A 15 -17.81 4.34 -6.18
CA ARG A 15 -17.47 5.44 -5.27
C ARG A 15 -15.97 5.70 -5.23
N PHE A 16 -15.14 4.63 -5.21
CA PHE A 16 -13.68 4.80 -5.28
C PHE A 16 -13.24 5.38 -6.63
N ASN A 17 -13.87 4.98 -7.72
CA ASN A 17 -13.56 5.51 -9.06
C ASN A 17 -13.89 7.01 -9.15
N PHE A 18 -15.08 7.42 -8.70
CA PHE A 18 -15.48 8.82 -8.67
C PHE A 18 -14.55 9.65 -7.77
N ALA A 19 -14.31 9.18 -6.54
CA ALA A 19 -13.39 9.84 -5.61
C ALA A 19 -11.95 9.92 -6.16
N SER A 20 -11.51 8.93 -6.95
CA SER A 20 -10.17 8.99 -7.59
C SER A 20 -10.11 10.12 -8.63
N GLY A 21 -11.20 10.36 -9.36
CA GLY A 21 -11.35 11.50 -10.26
C GLY A 21 -11.28 12.84 -9.53
N GLU A 22 -11.99 12.98 -8.41
CA GLU A 22 -11.91 14.19 -7.58
C GLU A 22 -10.49 14.40 -7.02
N LYS A 23 -9.85 13.32 -6.54
CA LYS A 23 -8.52 13.42 -5.95
C LYS A 23 -7.45 13.78 -6.96
N VAL A 24 -7.49 13.27 -8.19
CA VAL A 24 -6.50 13.69 -9.19
C VAL A 24 -6.60 15.18 -9.51
N MET A 25 -7.81 15.77 -9.52
CA MET A 25 -7.98 17.21 -9.70
C MET A 25 -7.39 18.02 -8.53
N GLU A 26 -7.57 17.54 -7.30
CA GLU A 26 -6.94 18.16 -6.12
C GLU A 26 -5.41 18.07 -6.15
N LEU A 27 -4.85 16.94 -6.57
CA LEU A 27 -3.41 16.74 -6.68
C LEU A 27 -2.81 17.67 -7.74
N ILE A 28 -3.49 17.86 -8.88
CA ILE A 28 -3.10 18.82 -9.91
C ILE A 28 -3.09 20.24 -9.34
N ALA A 29 -4.17 20.64 -8.66
CA ALA A 29 -4.27 21.97 -8.06
C ALA A 29 -3.17 22.24 -7.01
N LYS A 30 -2.75 21.21 -6.27
CA LYS A 30 -1.67 21.27 -5.28
C LYS A 30 -0.27 21.01 -5.87
N ASN A 31 -0.18 20.71 -7.16
CA ASN A 31 1.05 20.29 -7.84
C ASN A 31 1.77 19.13 -7.13
N ILE A 32 1.01 18.16 -6.59
CA ILE A 32 1.55 16.93 -6.02
C ILE A 32 1.69 15.90 -7.15
N ARG A 33 2.92 15.44 -7.38
CA ARG A 33 3.30 14.58 -8.51
C ARG A 33 3.63 13.16 -8.03
N PRO A 34 3.67 12.17 -8.94
CA PRO A 34 4.03 10.80 -8.58
C PRO A 34 5.35 10.69 -7.81
N ARG A 35 6.39 11.46 -8.16
CA ARG A 35 7.69 11.45 -7.47
C ARG A 35 7.68 12.10 -6.07
N ASP A 36 6.63 12.87 -5.74
CA ASP A 36 6.44 13.38 -4.37
C ASP A 36 5.84 12.31 -3.44
N ILE A 37 5.21 11.27 -4.03
CA ILE A 37 4.56 10.16 -3.32
C ILE A 37 5.45 8.92 -3.33
N ILE A 38 6.00 8.57 -4.51
CA ILE A 38 6.90 7.44 -4.70
C ILE A 38 8.31 7.86 -4.25
N THR A 39 8.59 7.61 -2.98
CA THR A 39 9.89 7.81 -2.33
C THR A 39 10.49 6.47 -1.92
N ARG A 40 11.77 6.45 -1.53
CA ARG A 40 12.39 5.23 -0.99
C ARG A 40 11.61 4.69 0.22
N LYS A 41 11.16 5.56 1.13
CA LYS A 41 10.30 5.18 2.26
C LYS A 41 8.95 4.59 1.83
N ALA A 42 8.33 5.14 0.78
CA ALA A 42 7.07 4.61 0.26
C ALA A 42 7.25 3.23 -0.39
N LEU A 43 8.37 2.99 -1.08
CA LEU A 43 8.75 1.68 -1.61
C LEU A 43 9.04 0.67 -0.50
N GLU A 44 9.71 1.12 0.58
CA GLU A 44 9.91 0.29 1.78
C GLU A 44 8.57 -0.11 2.41
N ASN A 45 7.63 0.84 2.57
CA ASN A 45 6.27 0.55 3.02
C ASN A 45 5.57 -0.48 2.12
N ALA A 46 5.70 -0.35 0.80
CA ALA A 46 5.11 -1.29 -0.15
C ALA A 46 5.70 -2.70 0.00
N ALA A 47 7.02 -2.83 0.13
CA ALA A 47 7.68 -4.11 0.38
C ALA A 47 7.23 -4.74 1.71
N THR A 48 7.11 -3.94 2.78
CA THR A 48 6.57 -4.40 4.07
C THR A 48 5.14 -4.92 3.92
N VAL A 49 4.25 -4.19 3.25
CA VAL A 49 2.86 -4.65 3.06
C VAL A 49 2.78 -5.94 2.22
N VAL A 50 3.61 -6.05 1.18
CA VAL A 50 3.72 -7.27 0.37
C VAL A 50 4.17 -8.45 1.24
N SER A 51 5.23 -8.29 2.02
CA SER A 51 5.73 -9.36 2.90
C SER A 51 4.71 -9.77 3.95
N ALA A 52 4.10 -8.79 4.63
CA ALA A 52 3.13 -9.00 5.70
C ALA A 52 1.86 -9.74 5.24
N THR A 53 1.53 -9.62 3.95
CA THR A 53 0.35 -10.26 3.35
C THR A 53 0.64 -11.56 2.60
N GLY A 54 1.90 -11.99 2.52
CA GLY A 54 2.28 -13.12 1.67
C GLY A 54 2.12 -12.86 0.18
N GLY A 55 2.36 -11.63 -0.24
CA GLY A 55 2.25 -11.23 -1.64
C GLY A 55 3.20 -12.00 -2.57
N SER A 56 2.89 -11.94 -3.86
CA SER A 56 3.64 -12.66 -4.90
C SER A 56 5.13 -12.28 -4.92
N THR A 57 6.01 -13.26 -5.15
CA THR A 57 7.44 -13.03 -5.40
C THR A 57 7.69 -12.10 -6.59
N ASN A 58 6.75 -11.96 -7.53
CA ASN A 58 6.83 -10.99 -8.63
C ASN A 58 6.90 -9.53 -8.15
N ALA A 59 6.43 -9.23 -6.93
CA ALA A 59 6.61 -7.91 -6.33
C ALA A 59 8.10 -7.53 -6.19
N ALA A 60 8.98 -8.52 -6.00
CA ALA A 60 10.42 -8.33 -5.93
C ALA A 60 11.03 -7.90 -7.28
N LEU A 61 10.29 -8.05 -8.40
CA LEU A 61 10.64 -7.51 -9.71
C LEU A 61 9.99 -6.15 -9.95
N HIS A 62 8.71 -6.01 -9.61
CA HIS A 62 7.95 -4.80 -9.89
C HIS A 62 8.36 -3.61 -9.03
N LEU A 63 8.70 -3.80 -7.75
CA LEU A 63 9.12 -2.70 -6.88
C LEU A 63 10.42 -2.04 -7.35
N PRO A 64 11.50 -2.77 -7.69
CA PRO A 64 12.69 -2.17 -8.30
C PRO A 64 12.41 -1.49 -9.64
N ALA A 65 11.52 -2.04 -10.47
CA ALA A 65 11.15 -1.42 -11.75
C ALA A 65 10.45 -0.05 -11.55
N ILE A 66 9.51 0.02 -10.60
CA ILE A 66 8.85 1.29 -10.22
C ILE A 66 9.87 2.28 -9.66
N ALA A 67 10.81 1.81 -8.83
CA ALA A 67 11.86 2.64 -8.27
C ALA A 67 12.77 3.23 -9.36
N HIS A 68 13.16 2.40 -10.34
CA HIS A 68 13.98 2.82 -11.47
C HIS A 68 13.30 3.96 -12.26
N GLU A 69 12.00 3.83 -12.57
CA GLU A 69 11.23 4.87 -13.27
C GLU A 69 11.13 6.18 -12.45
N ALA A 70 11.08 6.05 -11.13
CA ALA A 70 11.12 7.18 -10.21
C ALA A 70 12.54 7.78 -10.03
N GLY A 71 13.59 7.16 -10.58
CA GLY A 71 14.98 7.57 -10.40
C GLY A 71 15.55 7.25 -9.02
N ILE A 72 15.00 6.25 -8.33
CA ILE A 72 15.35 5.86 -6.97
C ILE A 72 16.16 4.57 -7.00
N LYS A 73 17.30 4.55 -6.30
CA LYS A 73 18.06 3.33 -6.05
C LYS A 73 17.34 2.48 -5.00
N PHE A 74 16.66 1.44 -5.47
CA PHE A 74 15.97 0.45 -4.65
C PHE A 74 15.94 -0.86 -5.46
N ASP A 75 16.68 -1.87 -5.02
CA ASP A 75 16.89 -3.10 -5.77
C ASP A 75 16.29 -4.33 -5.09
N LEU A 76 16.53 -5.50 -5.67
CA LEU A 76 16.03 -6.77 -5.16
C LEU A 76 16.55 -7.07 -3.74
N PHE A 77 17.78 -6.66 -3.41
CA PHE A 77 18.38 -6.91 -2.10
C PHE A 77 17.74 -6.01 -1.03
N ASP A 78 17.39 -4.78 -1.38
CA ASP A 78 16.58 -3.92 -0.51
C ASP A 78 15.23 -4.59 -0.18
N VAL A 79 14.54 -5.14 -1.20
CA VAL A 79 13.28 -5.86 -1.00
C VAL A 79 13.46 -7.08 -0.09
N ALA A 80 14.49 -7.89 -0.35
CA ALA A 80 14.76 -9.09 0.43
C ALA A 80 15.05 -8.78 1.91
N ALA A 81 15.86 -7.75 2.19
CA ALA A 81 16.15 -7.31 3.55
C ALA A 81 14.89 -6.84 4.29
N ILE A 82 13.93 -6.25 3.57
CA ILE A 82 12.64 -5.84 4.16
C ILE A 82 11.75 -7.04 4.43
N PHE A 83 11.73 -8.02 3.54
CA PHE A 83 10.96 -9.25 3.73
C PHE A 83 11.47 -10.04 4.94
N GLU A 84 12.79 -10.11 5.14
CA GLU A 84 13.40 -10.81 6.27
C GLU A 84 12.98 -10.25 7.64
N LYS A 85 12.86 -8.91 7.75
CA LYS A 85 12.47 -8.26 9.01
C LYS A 85 10.96 -8.13 9.23
N THR A 86 10.13 -8.34 8.19
CA THR A 86 8.69 -8.06 8.27
C THR A 86 7.91 -9.31 8.69
N PRO A 87 7.06 -9.25 9.73
CA PRO A 87 6.26 -10.39 10.14
C PRO A 87 5.16 -10.69 9.12
N TYR A 88 4.96 -11.98 8.85
CA TYR A 88 3.84 -12.48 8.05
C TYR A 88 2.58 -12.54 8.93
N ILE A 89 1.58 -11.69 8.66
CA ILE A 89 0.42 -11.50 9.56
C ILE A 89 -0.96 -11.69 8.88
N ALA A 90 -1.02 -11.95 7.57
CA ALA A 90 -2.27 -12.23 6.88
C ALA A 90 -2.33 -13.69 6.40
N ASP A 91 -3.33 -14.45 6.87
CA ASP A 91 -3.55 -15.86 6.50
C ASP A 91 -4.27 -15.97 5.14
N LEU A 92 -3.58 -15.60 4.06
CA LEU A 92 -4.14 -15.51 2.71
C LEU A 92 -3.62 -16.60 1.76
N LYS A 93 -4.50 -17.13 0.93
CA LYS A 93 -4.12 -18.00 -0.19
C LYS A 93 -3.11 -17.28 -1.11
N PRO A 94 -2.10 -17.99 -1.65
CA PRO A 94 -1.99 -19.46 -1.69
C PRO A 94 -1.35 -20.11 -0.46
N GLY A 95 -0.71 -19.35 0.43
CA GLY A 95 -0.02 -19.91 1.62
C GLY A 95 -0.93 -20.16 2.82
N GLY A 96 -2.06 -19.48 2.88
CA GLY A 96 -3.02 -19.50 3.97
C GLY A 96 -4.44 -19.94 3.57
N LYS A 97 -5.40 -19.69 4.47
CA LYS A 97 -6.79 -20.15 4.36
C LYS A 97 -7.71 -19.18 3.61
N TYR A 98 -7.59 -17.88 3.87
CA TYR A 98 -8.57 -16.87 3.45
C TYR A 98 -8.25 -16.27 2.08
N VAL A 99 -9.22 -15.57 1.49
CA VAL A 99 -9.06 -14.88 0.19
C VAL A 99 -9.16 -13.37 0.33
N ALA A 100 -8.85 -12.65 -0.75
CA ALA A 100 -8.88 -11.19 -0.77
C ALA A 100 -10.23 -10.58 -0.34
N LYS A 101 -11.35 -11.26 -0.63
CA LYS A 101 -12.68 -10.87 -0.14
C LYS A 101 -12.75 -10.85 1.38
N ASP A 102 -12.29 -11.93 2.03
CA ASP A 102 -12.29 -12.06 3.48
C ASP A 102 -11.40 -10.98 4.12
N MET A 103 -10.22 -10.73 3.52
CA MET A 103 -9.34 -9.63 3.95
C MET A 103 -10.05 -8.28 3.91
N PHE A 104 -10.78 -8.01 2.82
CA PHE A 104 -11.53 -6.77 2.67
C PHE A 104 -12.64 -6.62 3.72
N GLU A 105 -13.41 -7.67 3.95
CA GLU A 105 -14.49 -7.70 4.94
C GLU A 105 -13.98 -7.60 6.38
N ALA A 106 -12.75 -8.08 6.64
CA ALA A 106 -12.08 -7.97 7.93
C ALA A 106 -11.48 -6.58 8.23
N GLY A 107 -11.69 -5.57 7.36
CA GLY A 107 -11.13 -4.21 7.50
C GLY A 107 -10.10 -3.83 6.44
N GLY A 108 -9.74 -4.77 5.57
CA GLY A 108 -8.92 -4.54 4.39
C GLY A 108 -7.46 -4.20 4.67
N ILE A 109 -6.73 -3.90 3.60
CA ILE A 109 -5.33 -3.48 3.66
C ILE A 109 -5.12 -2.27 4.60
N PRO A 110 -6.02 -1.26 4.70
CA PRO A 110 -5.83 -0.17 5.65
C PRO A 110 -5.74 -0.62 7.11
N LEU A 111 -6.52 -1.63 7.54
CA LEU A 111 -6.41 -2.15 8.91
C LEU A 111 -5.05 -2.82 9.16
N LEU A 112 -4.58 -3.62 8.20
CA LEU A 112 -3.24 -4.22 8.26
C LEU A 112 -2.13 -3.16 8.28
N MET A 113 -2.24 -2.12 7.45
CA MET A 113 -1.29 -1.01 7.44
C MET A 113 -1.30 -0.24 8.75
N LYS A 114 -2.47 -0.01 9.36
CA LYS A 114 -2.59 0.61 10.70
C LYS A 114 -1.85 -0.23 11.74
N THR A 115 -2.09 -1.53 11.79
CA THR A 115 -1.38 -2.45 12.70
C THR A 115 0.14 -2.41 12.51
N LEU A 116 0.61 -2.46 11.26
CA LEU A 116 2.04 -2.37 10.96
C LEU A 116 2.65 -1.01 11.36
N LEU A 117 1.92 0.08 11.13
CA LEU A 117 2.33 1.43 11.51
C LEU A 117 2.45 1.56 13.04
N ASP A 118 1.45 1.09 13.79
CA ASP A 118 1.42 1.14 15.26
C ASP A 118 2.58 0.36 15.90
N HIS A 119 3.12 -0.64 15.18
CA HIS A 119 4.27 -1.44 15.61
C HIS A 119 5.60 -1.01 14.95
N GLY A 120 5.64 0.14 14.29
CA GLY A 120 6.88 0.73 13.76
C GLY A 120 7.43 0.09 12.48
N TYR A 121 6.62 -0.69 11.75
CA TYR A 121 7.02 -1.31 10.48
C TYR A 121 6.82 -0.40 9.27
N LEU A 122 6.04 0.68 9.39
CA LEU A 122 5.76 1.61 8.29
C LEU A 122 6.23 3.03 8.60
N HIS A 123 6.71 3.71 7.56
CA HIS A 123 6.99 5.14 7.53
C HIS A 123 5.67 5.91 7.41
N GLY A 124 5.20 6.46 8.53
CA GLY A 124 3.93 7.20 8.60
C GLY A 124 3.94 8.57 7.90
N ASP A 125 5.11 9.17 7.70
CA ASP A 125 5.30 10.50 7.12
C ASP A 125 5.18 10.55 5.59
N CYS A 126 5.08 9.39 4.93
CA CYS A 126 4.94 9.31 3.47
C CYS A 126 3.67 10.01 2.98
N MET A 127 3.82 10.98 2.05
CA MET A 127 2.71 11.62 1.33
C MET A 127 1.91 10.59 0.54
N THR A 128 0.60 10.83 0.38
CA THR A 128 -0.28 9.94 -0.40
C THR A 128 -1.16 10.73 -1.37
N VAL A 129 -1.87 10.01 -2.24
CA VAL A 129 -2.83 10.60 -3.20
C VAL A 129 -4.02 11.32 -2.55
N THR A 130 -4.23 11.18 -1.24
CA THR A 130 -5.26 11.97 -0.52
C THR A 130 -4.78 13.38 -0.18
N GLY A 131 -3.50 13.69 -0.41
CA GLY A 131 -2.86 14.93 0.06
C GLY A 131 -2.57 14.94 1.56
N ARG A 132 -2.71 13.78 2.22
CA ARG A 132 -2.35 13.53 3.62
C ARG A 132 -1.23 12.49 3.68
N THR A 133 -0.51 12.48 4.78
CA THR A 133 0.46 11.44 5.11
C THR A 133 -0.21 10.08 5.31
N LEU A 134 0.57 9.01 5.27
CA LEU A 134 0.08 7.66 5.55
C LEU A 134 -0.54 7.61 6.96
N ALA A 135 0.14 8.15 7.97
CA ALA A 135 -0.32 8.12 9.35
C ALA A 135 -1.66 8.84 9.53
N GLU A 136 -1.83 10.03 8.95
CA GLU A 136 -3.11 10.76 8.97
C GLU A 136 -4.24 9.95 8.33
N ASN A 137 -3.97 9.23 7.24
CA ASN A 137 -4.98 8.36 6.65
C ASN A 137 -5.34 7.17 7.58
N MET A 138 -4.36 6.61 8.29
CA MET A 138 -4.58 5.45 9.17
C MET A 138 -5.37 5.80 10.45
N GLN A 139 -5.32 7.05 10.90
CA GLN A 139 -6.14 7.53 12.04
C GLN A 139 -7.65 7.41 11.78
N HIS A 140 -8.06 7.47 10.51
CA HIS A 140 -9.47 7.39 10.09
C HIS A 140 -9.92 5.98 9.69
N VAL A 141 -9.03 4.99 9.82
CA VAL A 141 -9.38 3.57 9.61
C VAL A 141 -10.09 3.07 10.86
N ALA A 142 -11.37 2.73 10.68
CA ALA A 142 -12.21 2.09 11.68
C ALA A 142 -11.86 0.60 11.83
#